data_AF-A0A950RX11-F1
#
_entry.id   AF-A0A950RX11-F1
#
_cell.length_a   1.000
_cell.length_b   1.000
_cell.length_c   1.000
_cell.angle_alpha   90.00
_cell.angle_beta   90.00
_cell.angle_gamma   90.00
#
_symmetry.space_group_name_H-M   'P 1'
#
loop_
_entity.id
_entity.type
_entity.pdbx_description
1 polymer ?
#
loop_
_entity_poly.entity_id
_entity_poly.type
_entity_poly.pdbx_seq_one_letter_code
_entity_poly.pdbx_strand_id
1 'polypeptide(L)'
;LCVLSVLPYFKFSYVLRTQFFAAPVQATFWALGLGFMSSLLRPRAQQLSLMAASATLVLVSTTAALFAQSNSIRYKTTTDFSKLVYVYQQIHAIAPKIAPGTLILFVADDFTSVPFGLNYDVSEATQVALNVNGILSARDVMGWQPTYSPNGVVFGDFKVLGRPIGKYEYSYSEVMAFDLAPGGRVTLLKTFPDLLLPDGISAVGYRPMARIERGAEDPLRFMRYSSWMKPYDPDSSASADIVDPTAAVRLGDGWYPFETYAGQTFRWVNNDAELVADGSEQGAEVINLQLEPGARPDDQPLKLEVLAPHDRVVGEYQVSRASTVSIEVPASATEFRYRLHVEDSVAPTAADPRTLNFRVFHISETTP
;
A
#
# COMPACT_ATOMS: atom_id res chain seq x y z
N LEU A 1 35.93 8.42 -16.11
CA LEU A 1 34.62 8.59 -15.41
C LEU A 1 33.72 7.35 -15.44
N CYS A 2 33.90 6.38 -16.35
CA CYS A 2 33.09 5.12 -16.35
C CYS A 2 33.38 4.13 -15.21
N VAL A 3 34.50 4.26 -14.49
CA VAL A 3 34.87 3.30 -13.42
C VAL A 3 34.11 3.57 -12.11
N LEU A 4 33.57 4.77 -11.91
CA LEU A 4 32.77 5.11 -10.72
C LEU A 4 31.32 4.60 -10.81
N SER A 5 30.84 4.24 -12.00
CA SER A 5 29.46 3.75 -12.23
C SER A 5 29.25 2.30 -11.80
N VAL A 6 30.34 1.54 -11.63
CA VAL A 6 30.31 0.09 -11.30
C VAL A 6 30.50 -0.17 -9.80
N LEU A 7 31.00 0.82 -9.05
CA LEU A 7 31.20 0.74 -7.60
C LEU A 7 29.95 0.34 -6.78
N PRO A 8 28.71 0.69 -7.17
CA PRO A 8 27.51 0.21 -6.48
C PRO A 8 27.22 -1.29 -6.63
N TYR A 9 27.93 -2.00 -7.53
CA TYR A 9 27.71 -3.41 -7.84
C TYR A 9 28.64 -4.37 -7.09
N PHE A 10 29.57 -3.87 -6.26
CA PHE A 10 30.31 -4.72 -5.35
C PHE A 10 29.40 -5.17 -4.20
N LYS A 11 29.34 -6.48 -3.97
CA LYS A 11 28.59 -7.09 -2.85
C LYS A 11 29.20 -6.64 -1.52
N PHE A 12 28.59 -5.66 -0.87
CA PHE A 12 28.84 -5.37 0.54
C PHE A 12 27.75 -6.03 1.36
N SER A 13 28.12 -7.02 2.17
CA SER A 13 27.22 -7.91 2.90
C SER A 13 26.33 -7.24 3.96
N TYR A 14 26.40 -5.91 4.11
CA TYR A 14 25.74 -5.16 5.19
C TYR A 14 24.98 -3.91 4.72
N VAL A 15 24.75 -3.72 3.42
CA VAL A 15 24.02 -2.55 2.90
C VAL A 15 22.59 -2.94 2.49
N LEU A 16 21.61 -2.37 3.19
CA LEU A 16 20.19 -2.38 2.82
C LEU A 16 20.03 -2.16 1.32
N ARG A 17 19.39 -3.10 0.63
CA ARG A 17 19.07 -2.99 -0.79
C ARG A 17 18.26 -1.72 -1.04
N THR A 18 18.90 -0.68 -1.55
CA THR A 18 18.22 0.42 -2.23
C THR A 18 17.78 -0.02 -3.62
N GLN A 19 16.84 -0.97 -3.69
CA GLN A 19 16.22 -1.39 -4.96
C GLN A 19 15.60 -0.19 -5.70
N PHE A 20 15.19 0.85 -4.97
CA PHE A 20 14.69 2.11 -5.53
C PHE A 20 15.72 2.91 -6.36
N PHE A 21 17.02 2.83 -6.04
CA PHE A 21 18.05 3.56 -6.78
C PHE A 21 18.71 2.72 -7.87
N ALA A 22 18.63 1.38 -7.78
CA ALA A 22 19.20 0.51 -8.79
C ALA A 22 18.56 0.71 -10.18
N ALA A 23 17.23 0.87 -10.24
CA ALA A 23 16.53 0.99 -11.52
C ALA A 23 16.79 2.34 -12.23
N PRO A 24 16.71 3.51 -11.57
CA PRO A 24 17.05 4.80 -12.20
C PRO A 24 18.54 4.91 -12.55
N VAL A 25 19.44 4.37 -11.72
CA VAL A 25 20.88 4.37 -11.99
C VAL A 25 21.21 3.44 -13.16
N GLN A 26 20.56 2.26 -13.26
CA GLN A 26 20.68 1.38 -14.42
C GLN A 26 20.13 2.03 -15.68
N ALA A 27 18.95 2.64 -15.61
CA ALA A 27 18.36 3.34 -16.75
C ALA A 27 19.27 4.49 -17.22
N THR A 28 19.81 5.28 -16.28
CA THR A 28 20.78 6.35 -16.58
C THR A 28 22.06 5.79 -17.18
N PHE A 29 22.61 4.70 -16.64
CA PHE A 29 23.79 4.04 -17.18
C PHE A 29 23.56 3.55 -18.61
N TRP A 30 22.41 2.92 -18.89
CA TRP A 30 22.03 2.48 -20.23
C TRP A 30 21.81 3.66 -21.18
N ALA A 31 21.15 4.73 -20.74
CA ALA A 31 20.96 5.92 -21.55
C ALA A 31 22.29 6.61 -21.89
N LEU A 32 23.23 6.67 -20.94
CA LEU A 32 24.58 7.19 -21.18
C LEU A 32 25.39 6.27 -22.11
N GLY A 33 25.29 4.94 -21.95
CA GLY A 33 25.93 3.97 -22.84
C GLY A 33 25.41 4.07 -24.27
N LEU A 34 24.10 4.17 -24.44
CA LEU A 34 23.45 4.38 -25.74
C LEU A 34 23.80 5.77 -26.32
N GLY A 35 23.86 6.81 -25.49
CA GLY A 35 24.33 8.15 -25.85
C GLY A 35 25.79 8.17 -26.33
N PHE A 36 26.65 7.40 -25.69
CA PHE A 36 28.04 7.25 -26.10
C PHE A 36 28.18 6.49 -27.43
N MET A 37 27.51 5.34 -27.56
CA MET A 37 27.53 4.56 -28.80
C MET A 37 26.93 5.34 -29.97
N SER A 38 25.88 6.11 -29.73
CA SER A 38 25.26 6.95 -30.75
C SER A 38 26.17 8.06 -31.23
N SER A 39 27.02 8.63 -30.38
CA SER A 39 27.97 9.67 -30.77
C SER A 39 28.94 9.26 -31.89
N LEU A 40 29.13 7.96 -32.13
CA LEU A 40 29.98 7.40 -33.19
C LEU A 40 29.25 7.21 -34.54
N LEU A 41 27.92 7.41 -34.59
CA LEU A 41 27.10 7.22 -35.78
C LEU A 41 26.98 8.50 -36.63
N ARG A 42 26.54 8.37 -37.88
CA ARG A 42 26.25 9.54 -38.75
C ARG A 42 25.12 10.41 -38.17
N PRO A 43 25.05 11.72 -38.48
CA PRO A 43 24.16 12.68 -37.81
C PRO A 43 22.67 12.31 -37.76
N ARG A 44 22.13 11.66 -38.80
CA ARG A 44 20.73 11.19 -38.80
C ARG A 44 20.51 9.95 -37.93
N ALA A 45 21.50 9.06 -37.85
CA ALA A 45 21.43 7.88 -36.99
C ALA A 45 21.58 8.26 -35.52
N GLN A 46 22.38 9.29 -35.21
CA GLN A 46 22.51 9.89 -33.88
C GLN A 46 21.16 10.32 -33.30
N GLN A 47 20.36 11.07 -34.08
CA GLN A 47 19.05 11.57 -33.63
C GLN A 47 18.08 10.41 -33.30
N LEU A 48 18.01 9.40 -34.17
CA LEU A 48 17.16 8.23 -33.95
C LEU A 48 17.59 7.42 -32.72
N SER A 49 18.90 7.25 -32.51
CA SER A 49 19.41 6.55 -31.34
C SER A 49 19.19 7.32 -30.04
N LEU A 50 19.25 8.65 -30.06
CA LEU A 50 18.96 9.47 -28.89
C LEU A 50 17.47 9.34 -28.50
N MET A 51 16.57 9.41 -29.50
CA MET A 51 15.14 9.18 -29.28
C MET A 51 14.87 7.79 -28.69
N ALA A 52 15.52 6.75 -29.21
CA ALA A 52 15.39 5.38 -28.70
C ALA A 52 15.91 5.24 -27.26
N ALA A 53 17.04 5.87 -26.93
CA ALA A 53 17.59 5.87 -25.58
C ALA A 53 16.67 6.56 -24.57
N SER A 54 16.11 7.73 -24.93
CA SER A 54 15.14 8.44 -24.10
C SER A 54 13.86 7.63 -23.90
N ALA A 55 13.32 7.04 -24.97
CA ALA A 55 12.12 6.18 -24.87
C ALA A 55 12.37 4.97 -23.97
N THR A 56 13.55 4.34 -24.07
CA THR A 56 13.93 3.20 -23.23
C THR A 56 14.05 3.62 -21.76
N LEU A 57 14.67 4.77 -21.47
CA LEU A 57 14.79 5.28 -20.10
C LEU A 57 13.43 5.57 -19.48
N VAL A 58 12.51 6.17 -20.23
CA VAL A 58 11.11 6.40 -19.79
C VAL A 58 10.42 5.08 -19.52
N LEU A 59 10.53 4.10 -20.42
CA LEU A 59 9.90 2.79 -20.28
C LEU A 59 10.43 2.06 -19.03
N VAL A 60 11.75 1.94 -18.87
CA VAL A 60 12.37 1.26 -17.72
C VAL A 60 12.01 1.94 -16.41
N SER A 61 12.01 3.27 -16.37
CA SER A 61 11.63 4.02 -15.15
C SER A 61 10.16 3.81 -14.79
N THR A 62 9.27 3.79 -15.80
CA THR A 62 7.84 3.53 -15.61
C THR A 62 7.61 2.11 -15.12
N THR A 63 8.23 1.11 -15.75
CA THR A 63 8.11 -0.29 -15.33
C THR A 63 8.67 -0.52 -13.93
N ALA A 64 9.78 0.12 -13.58
CA ALA A 64 10.36 0.03 -12.24
C ALA A 64 9.46 0.67 -11.18
N ALA A 65 8.84 1.80 -11.48
CA ALA A 65 7.87 2.44 -10.59
C ALA A 65 6.63 1.55 -10.40
N LEU A 66 6.07 0.99 -11.48
CA LEU A 66 4.96 0.03 -11.41
C LEU A 66 5.33 -1.22 -10.61
N PHE A 67 6.54 -1.75 -10.79
CA PHE A 67 7.03 -2.90 -10.04
C PHE A 67 7.27 -2.60 -8.56
N ALA A 68 7.76 -1.40 -8.23
CA ALA A 68 7.89 -0.95 -6.85
C ALA A 68 6.51 -0.78 -6.20
N GLN A 69 5.53 -0.26 -6.93
CA GLN A 69 4.14 -0.16 -6.48
C GLN A 69 3.53 -1.55 -6.29
N SER A 70 3.76 -2.51 -7.20
CA SER A 70 3.28 -3.89 -7.03
C SER A 70 3.99 -4.64 -5.90
N ASN A 71 5.25 -4.29 -5.59
CA ASN A 71 5.99 -4.87 -4.47
C ASN A 71 5.82 -4.13 -3.15
N SER A 72 5.13 -3.00 -3.11
CA SER A 72 4.69 -2.36 -1.87
C SER A 72 3.87 -3.34 -0.99
N ILE A 73 3.28 -4.34 -1.63
CA ILE A 73 2.61 -5.51 -1.04
C ILE A 73 3.55 -6.33 -0.13
N ARG A 74 4.86 -6.40 -0.44
CA ARG A 74 5.85 -7.06 0.43
C ARG A 74 6.01 -6.34 1.78
N TYR A 75 5.69 -5.05 1.81
CA TYR A 75 5.67 -4.22 3.02
C TYR A 75 4.26 -4.05 3.59
N LYS A 76 3.25 -4.74 3.03
CA LYS A 76 1.83 -4.62 3.40
C LYS A 76 1.30 -3.18 3.36
N THR A 77 1.90 -2.30 2.55
CA THR A 77 1.39 -0.93 2.36
C THR A 77 0.34 -0.91 1.26
N THR A 78 -0.75 -0.16 1.45
CA THR A 78 -1.82 0.01 0.45
C THR A 78 -1.66 1.28 -0.40
N THR A 79 -0.42 1.75 -0.56
CA THR A 79 -0.11 3.01 -1.24
C THR A 79 -0.62 3.01 -2.68
N ASP A 80 -1.64 3.83 -2.93
CA ASP A 80 -2.25 4.01 -4.23
C ASP A 80 -2.42 5.49 -4.52
N PHE A 81 -1.96 5.93 -5.69
CA PHE A 81 -1.99 7.35 -6.05
C PHE A 81 -3.41 7.92 -6.06
N SER A 82 -4.42 7.16 -6.51
CA SER A 82 -5.81 7.61 -6.54
C SER A 82 -6.37 7.83 -5.14
N LYS A 83 -5.94 7.02 -4.16
CA LYS A 83 -6.28 7.19 -2.74
C LYS A 83 -5.55 8.38 -2.11
N LEU A 84 -4.28 8.61 -2.46
CA LEU A 84 -3.53 9.81 -2.03
C LEU A 84 -4.22 11.09 -2.53
N VAL A 85 -4.58 11.13 -3.82
CA VAL A 85 -5.33 12.25 -4.40
C VAL A 85 -6.63 12.48 -3.61
N TYR A 86 -7.36 11.41 -3.30
CA TYR A 86 -8.60 11.48 -2.52
C TYR A 86 -8.39 12.09 -1.12
N VAL A 87 -7.37 11.63 -0.38
CA VAL A 87 -7.03 12.16 0.96
C VAL A 87 -6.69 13.65 0.88
N TYR A 88 -5.77 14.04 0.00
CA TYR A 88 -5.31 15.43 -0.05
C TYR A 88 -6.40 16.39 -0.57
N GLN A 89 -7.27 15.95 -1.48
CA GLN A 89 -8.41 16.78 -1.91
C GLN A 89 -9.39 17.05 -0.77
N GLN A 90 -9.66 16.08 0.10
CA GLN A 90 -10.49 16.29 1.29
C GLN A 90 -9.83 17.27 2.27
N ILE A 91 -8.53 17.12 2.53
CA ILE A 91 -7.79 18.07 3.40
C ILE A 91 -7.86 19.48 2.80
N HIS A 92 -7.62 19.60 1.49
CA HIS A 92 -7.67 20.88 0.80
C HIS A 92 -9.06 21.52 0.81
N ALA A 93 -10.13 20.72 0.73
CA ALA A 93 -11.50 21.22 0.88
C ALA A 93 -11.78 21.73 2.31
N ILE A 94 -11.17 21.12 3.33
CA ILE A 94 -11.29 21.57 4.73
C ILE A 94 -10.43 22.81 4.99
N ALA A 95 -9.21 22.83 4.44
CA ALA A 95 -8.20 23.86 4.66
C ALA A 95 -7.54 24.27 3.32
N PRO A 96 -8.21 25.12 2.51
CA PRO A 96 -7.72 25.48 1.18
C PRO A 96 -6.36 26.18 1.19
N LYS A 97 -6.04 26.83 2.31
CA LYS A 97 -4.77 27.46 2.55
C LYS A 97 -4.32 27.17 3.97
N ILE A 98 -3.21 26.46 4.11
CA ILE A 98 -2.64 26.09 5.40
C ILE A 98 -1.47 27.03 5.70
N ALA A 99 -1.43 27.55 6.93
CA ALA A 99 -0.37 28.45 7.37
C ALA A 99 1.01 27.79 7.26
N PRO A 100 2.07 28.49 6.81
CA PRO A 100 3.43 27.95 6.76
C PRO A 100 3.92 27.46 8.13
N GLY A 101 4.76 26.43 8.13
CA GLY A 101 5.26 25.81 9.36
C GLY A 101 4.24 24.95 10.09
N THR A 102 3.09 24.66 9.47
CA THR A 102 2.14 23.68 10.01
C THR A 102 2.66 22.25 9.81
N LEU A 103 2.41 21.38 10.78
CA LEU A 103 2.52 19.93 10.62
C LEU A 103 1.13 19.32 10.44
N ILE A 104 0.94 18.55 9.37
CA ILE A 104 -0.21 17.68 9.21
C ILE A 104 0.09 16.34 9.87
N LEU A 105 -0.64 16.01 10.94
CA LEU A 105 -0.56 14.73 11.62
C LEU A 105 -1.73 13.84 11.17
N PHE A 106 -1.45 12.76 10.46
CA PHE A 106 -2.44 11.76 10.07
C PHE A 106 -2.56 10.73 11.20
N VAL A 107 -3.68 10.77 11.92
CA VAL A 107 -3.97 9.87 13.02
C VAL A 107 -4.59 8.60 12.46
N ALA A 108 -3.91 7.48 12.65
CA ALA A 108 -4.34 6.17 12.20
C ALA A 108 -3.99 5.10 13.25
N ASP A 109 -4.88 4.12 13.41
CA ASP A 109 -4.68 3.01 14.35
C ASP A 109 -3.57 2.06 13.88
N ASP A 110 -3.52 1.82 12.57
CA ASP A 110 -2.55 0.95 11.93
C ASP A 110 -1.99 1.58 10.65
N PHE A 111 -0.69 1.45 10.47
CA PHE A 111 0.01 1.88 9.27
C PHE A 111 -0.37 1.05 8.04
N THR A 112 -0.73 -0.23 8.20
CA THR A 112 -1.01 -1.10 7.05
C THR A 112 -2.39 -0.89 6.45
N SER A 113 -3.31 -0.26 7.19
CA SER A 113 -4.69 -0.07 6.78
C SER A 113 -4.94 1.23 6.00
N VAL A 114 -4.00 2.18 6.04
CA VAL A 114 -4.17 3.52 5.46
C VAL A 114 -3.53 3.67 4.08
N PRO A 115 -4.02 4.60 3.23
CA PRO A 115 -3.59 4.75 1.83
C PRO A 115 -2.18 5.34 1.64
N PHE A 116 -1.35 5.31 2.67
CA PHE A 116 -0.03 5.92 2.70
C PHE A 116 1.09 4.87 2.66
N GLY A 117 2.24 5.31 2.17
CA GLY A 117 3.51 4.59 2.28
C GLY A 117 4.24 4.96 3.56
N LEU A 118 5.57 4.82 3.55
CA LEU A 118 6.43 5.08 4.70
C LEU A 118 6.31 6.53 5.18
N ASN A 119 6.67 6.81 6.43
CA ASN A 119 6.50 8.17 6.98
C ASN A 119 7.26 9.25 6.19
N TYR A 120 8.39 8.91 5.54
CA TYR A 120 9.04 9.85 4.63
C TYR A 120 8.24 10.09 3.34
N ASP A 121 7.58 9.07 2.77
CA ASP A 121 6.73 9.23 1.59
C ASP A 121 5.55 10.16 1.91
N VAL A 122 4.98 10.03 3.12
CA VAL A 122 3.91 10.91 3.62
C VAL A 122 4.40 12.35 3.72
N SER A 123 5.58 12.56 4.29
CA SER A 123 6.18 13.90 4.43
C SER A 123 6.41 14.56 3.07
N GLU A 124 7.04 13.85 2.13
CA GLU A 124 7.31 14.35 0.77
C GLU A 124 6.00 14.62 0.01
N ALA A 125 5.04 13.68 0.06
CA ALA A 125 3.74 13.84 -0.60
C ALA A 125 2.95 15.03 -0.04
N THR A 126 3.00 15.24 1.29
CA THR A 126 2.34 16.37 1.95
C THR A 126 3.00 17.69 1.57
N GLN A 127 4.33 17.71 1.49
CA GLN A 127 5.06 18.91 1.07
C GLN A 127 4.74 19.28 -0.38
N VAL A 128 4.69 18.29 -1.28
CA VAL A 128 4.32 18.51 -2.69
C VAL A 128 2.86 18.94 -2.83
N ALA A 129 1.95 18.34 -2.07
CA ALA A 129 0.51 18.60 -2.16
C ALA A 129 0.12 19.95 -1.53
N LEU A 130 0.55 20.17 -0.28
CA LEU A 130 0.03 21.21 0.62
C LEU A 130 1.10 22.23 1.04
N ASN A 131 2.35 22.08 0.59
CA ASN A 131 3.48 22.95 0.94
C ASN A 131 3.74 23.03 2.46
N VAL A 132 3.44 21.96 3.18
CA VAL A 132 3.67 21.78 4.62
C VAL A 132 4.15 20.35 4.90
N ASN A 133 4.72 20.10 6.07
CA ASN A 133 5.18 18.75 6.42
C ASN A 133 4.00 17.89 6.85
N GLY A 134 4.11 16.58 6.62
CA GLY A 134 3.10 15.60 7.03
C GLY A 134 3.72 14.33 7.60
N ILE A 135 3.03 13.69 8.54
CA ILE A 135 3.49 12.43 9.14
C ILE A 135 2.30 11.60 9.65
N LEU A 136 2.41 10.26 9.62
CA LEU A 136 1.48 9.36 10.30
C LEU A 136 1.81 9.24 11.78
N SER A 137 0.79 9.15 12.62
CA SER A 137 0.94 8.82 14.04
C SER A 137 1.43 7.38 14.26
N ALA A 138 1.05 6.47 13.36
CA ALA A 138 1.37 5.06 13.43
C ALA A 138 2.85 4.78 13.12
N ARG A 139 3.35 3.68 13.70
CA ARG A 139 4.71 3.17 13.43
C ARG A 139 4.75 2.52 12.05
N ASP A 140 5.60 3.05 11.17
CA ASP A 140 5.82 2.42 9.87
C ASP A 140 6.70 1.16 9.96
N VAL A 141 6.88 0.45 8.84
CA VAL A 141 7.68 -0.78 8.78
C VAL A 141 9.18 -0.57 9.01
N MET A 142 9.67 0.67 8.97
CA MET A 142 11.03 1.02 9.37
C MET A 142 11.14 1.30 10.88
N GLY A 143 10.02 1.17 11.61
CA GLY A 143 9.91 1.45 13.02
C GLY A 143 9.79 2.93 13.32
N TRP A 144 9.56 3.79 12.32
CA TRP A 144 9.49 5.23 12.49
C TRP A 144 8.09 5.65 12.92
N GLN A 145 8.05 6.44 13.99
CA GLN A 145 6.85 7.10 14.50
C GLN A 145 7.26 8.45 15.09
N PRO A 146 6.39 9.47 15.08
CA PRO A 146 6.61 10.68 15.85
C PRO A 146 6.66 10.36 17.35
N THR A 147 7.34 11.24 18.10
CA THR A 147 7.29 11.24 19.56
C THR A 147 6.54 12.47 20.06
N TYR A 148 5.84 12.32 21.17
CA TYR A 148 4.99 13.36 21.74
C TYR A 148 5.58 13.81 23.07
N SER A 149 5.75 15.12 23.22
CA SER A 149 6.34 15.75 24.40
C SER A 149 5.38 16.79 24.99
N PRO A 150 5.67 17.36 26.17
CA PRO A 150 4.87 18.46 26.71
C PRO A 150 4.84 19.69 25.79
N ASN A 151 5.85 19.87 24.94
CA ASN A 151 5.97 21.04 24.08
C ASN A 151 5.32 20.84 22.71
N GLY A 152 5.13 19.60 22.26
CA GLY A 152 4.61 19.33 20.93
C GLY A 152 5.01 17.97 20.34
N VAL A 153 4.97 17.90 19.02
CA VAL A 153 5.27 16.72 18.21
C VAL A 153 6.69 16.80 17.66
N VAL A 154 7.47 15.75 17.87
CA VAL A 154 8.85 15.63 17.42
C VAL A 154 8.96 14.52 16.40
N PHE A 155 9.54 14.81 15.23
CA PHE A 155 9.89 13.80 14.24
C PHE A 155 11.26 14.08 13.60
N GLY A 156 11.88 13.07 13.00
CA GLY A 156 13.20 13.21 12.35
C GLY A 156 14.41 12.94 13.25
N ASP A 157 14.22 12.63 14.54
CA ASP A 157 15.32 12.29 15.46
C ASP A 157 15.80 10.83 15.29
N PHE A 158 16.22 10.48 14.09
CA PHE A 158 16.72 9.14 13.77
C PHE A 158 17.99 9.17 12.92
N LYS A 159 18.68 8.03 12.91
CA LYS A 159 19.94 7.87 12.18
C LYS A 159 19.73 7.02 10.95
N VAL A 160 20.01 7.57 9.77
CA VAL A 160 20.14 6.78 8.53
C VAL A 160 21.62 6.52 8.31
N LEU A 161 22.01 5.25 8.30
CA LEU A 161 23.42 4.84 8.17
C LEU A 161 24.33 5.49 9.24
N GLY A 162 23.82 5.62 10.47
CA GLY A 162 24.54 6.22 11.59
C GLY A 162 24.61 7.76 11.57
N ARG A 163 24.09 8.43 10.54
CA ARG A 163 24.03 9.90 10.46
C ARG A 163 22.66 10.40 10.93
N PRO A 164 22.61 11.36 11.86
CA PRO A 164 21.34 11.96 12.27
C PRO A 164 20.71 12.70 11.10
N ILE A 165 19.42 12.45 10.86
CA ILE A 165 18.58 13.31 10.03
C ILE A 165 18.08 14.47 10.92
N GLY A 166 17.72 15.61 10.31
CA GLY A 166 17.27 16.77 11.04
C GLY A 166 16.11 16.44 11.98
N LYS A 167 16.23 16.88 13.23
CA LYS A 167 15.13 16.83 14.21
C LYS A 167 14.22 18.03 13.94
N TYR A 168 12.94 17.76 13.71
CA TYR A 168 11.90 18.75 13.60
C TYR A 168 10.99 18.66 14.82
N GLU A 169 10.66 19.81 15.39
CA GLU A 169 9.79 19.94 16.55
C GLU A 169 8.73 21.00 16.23
N TYR A 170 7.47 20.63 16.42
CA TYR A 170 6.31 21.48 16.18
C TYR A 170 5.55 21.60 17.49
N SER A 171 5.31 22.84 17.93
CA SER A 171 4.42 23.06 19.06
C SER A 171 3.02 22.56 18.74
N TYR A 172 2.22 22.18 19.74
CA TYR A 172 0.83 21.78 19.49
C TYR A 172 0.00 22.86 18.77
N SER A 173 0.37 24.14 18.91
CA SER A 173 -0.26 25.24 18.19
C SER A 173 0.04 25.25 16.68
N GLU A 174 1.04 24.50 16.22
CA GLU A 174 1.46 24.37 14.81
C GLU A 174 0.99 23.05 14.18
N VAL A 175 0.24 22.22 14.91
CA VAL A 175 -0.23 20.91 14.41
C VAL A 175 -1.68 20.98 13.96
N MET A 176 -1.98 20.38 12.82
CA MET A 176 -3.34 20.02 12.38
C MET A 176 -3.43 18.50 12.33
N ALA A 177 -4.29 17.91 13.16
CA ALA A 177 -4.44 16.46 13.21
C ALA A 177 -5.70 16.04 12.46
N PHE A 178 -5.57 15.06 11.57
CA PHE A 178 -6.67 14.47 10.82
C PHE A 178 -6.79 13.01 11.20
N ASP A 179 -7.96 12.60 11.67
CA ASP A 179 -8.31 11.19 11.75
C ASP A 179 -8.40 10.63 10.34
N LEU A 180 -7.69 9.53 10.07
CA LEU A 180 -7.55 8.92 8.76
C LEU A 180 -8.07 7.48 8.80
N ALA A 181 -9.26 7.30 8.23
CA ALA A 181 -9.87 5.98 8.13
C ALA A 181 -9.12 5.09 7.10
N PRO A 182 -9.20 3.75 7.20
CA PRO A 182 -8.58 2.82 6.24
C PRO A 182 -8.95 3.10 4.77
N GLY A 183 -10.19 3.52 4.53
CA GLY A 183 -10.67 3.91 3.20
C GLY A 183 -10.12 5.25 2.69
N GLY A 184 -9.28 5.97 3.44
CA GLY A 184 -8.73 7.27 3.06
C GLY A 184 -9.67 8.46 3.31
N ARG A 185 -10.77 8.27 4.04
CA ARG A 185 -11.57 9.40 4.54
C ARG A 185 -10.81 10.13 5.64
N VAL A 186 -10.87 11.45 5.61
CA VAL A 186 -10.21 12.29 6.63
C VAL A 186 -11.19 13.18 7.37
N THR A 187 -10.98 13.30 8.68
CA THR A 187 -11.74 14.21 9.54
C THR A 187 -10.79 15.08 10.34
N LEU A 188 -10.92 16.40 10.24
CA LEU A 188 -10.14 17.32 11.07
C LEU A 188 -10.54 17.17 12.54
N LEU A 189 -9.58 16.81 13.38
CA LEU A 189 -9.78 16.67 14.81
C LEU A 189 -9.75 18.04 15.48
N LYS A 190 -10.79 18.37 16.25
CA LYS A 190 -10.87 19.65 16.98
C LYS A 190 -10.11 19.62 18.31
N THR A 191 -9.87 18.42 18.83
CA THR A 191 -9.09 18.13 20.03
C THR A 191 -7.95 17.20 19.65
N PHE A 192 -6.80 17.33 20.30
CA PHE A 192 -5.70 16.41 20.06
C PHE A 192 -6.05 15.04 20.69
N PRO A 193 -5.77 13.90 20.04
CA PRO A 193 -6.09 12.60 20.62
C PRO A 193 -5.28 12.32 21.89
N ASP A 194 -5.97 12.10 23.00
CA ASP A 194 -5.32 11.76 24.28
C ASP A 194 -4.53 10.45 24.21
N LEU A 195 -4.96 9.50 23.36
CA LEU A 195 -4.28 8.21 23.12
C LEU A 195 -2.85 8.36 22.56
N LEU A 196 -2.53 9.50 21.94
CA LEU A 196 -1.18 9.77 21.44
C LEU A 196 -0.28 10.42 22.49
N LEU A 197 -0.86 10.97 23.56
CA LEU A 197 -0.12 11.69 24.59
C LEU A 197 0.32 10.72 25.70
N PRO A 198 1.59 10.78 26.14
CA PRO A 198 2.02 10.10 27.35
C PRO A 198 1.24 10.58 28.59
N ASP A 199 1.17 9.74 29.62
CA ASP A 199 0.49 10.07 30.88
C ASP A 199 0.98 11.41 31.46
N GLY A 200 0.01 12.25 31.84
CA GLY A 200 0.28 13.56 32.44
C GLY A 200 0.69 14.66 31.44
N ILE A 201 0.75 14.36 30.15
CA ILE A 201 0.99 15.35 29.09
C ILE A 201 -0.35 15.81 28.51
N SER A 202 -0.45 17.11 28.23
CA SER A 202 -1.60 17.69 27.52
C SER A 202 -1.12 18.49 26.31
N ALA A 203 -1.92 18.48 25.24
CA ALA A 203 -1.63 19.22 24.01
C ALA A 203 -1.93 20.73 24.14
N VAL A 204 -1.23 21.41 25.04
CA VAL A 204 -1.48 22.82 25.37
C VAL A 204 -1.34 23.70 24.12
N GLY A 205 -2.39 24.48 23.83
CA GLY A 205 -2.39 25.41 22.70
C GLY A 205 -2.82 24.79 21.37
N TYR A 206 -3.20 23.52 21.32
CA TYR A 206 -3.74 22.88 20.12
C TYR A 206 -5.00 23.62 19.62
N ARG A 207 -4.89 24.26 18.45
CA ARG A 207 -5.94 25.06 17.82
C ARG A 207 -5.86 24.94 16.29
N PRO A 208 -6.23 23.78 15.72
CA PRO A 208 -6.00 23.48 14.31
C PRO A 208 -6.70 24.47 13.37
N MET A 209 -7.88 24.98 13.76
CA MET A 209 -8.61 25.99 12.99
C MET A 209 -7.83 27.31 12.84
N ALA A 210 -6.92 27.64 13.76
CA ALA A 210 -6.09 28.84 13.67
C ALA A 210 -5.01 28.73 12.57
N ARG A 211 -4.81 27.53 12.00
CA ARG A 211 -3.85 27.26 10.92
C ARG A 211 -4.49 27.33 9.53
N ILE A 212 -5.81 27.49 9.46
CA ILE A 212 -6.54 27.62 8.19
C ILE A 212 -6.62 29.11 7.85
N GLU A 213 -5.92 29.51 6.79
CA GLU A 213 -5.96 30.87 6.27
C GLU A 213 -7.17 31.06 5.35
N ARG A 214 -7.69 32.29 5.30
CA ARG A 214 -8.70 32.64 4.29
C ARG A 214 -8.03 32.66 2.91
N GLY A 215 -8.60 31.95 1.95
CA GLY A 215 -8.11 31.89 0.58
C GLY A 215 -9.14 31.26 -0.35
N ALA A 216 -8.97 31.47 -1.65
CA ALA A 216 -9.74 30.75 -2.66
C ALA A 216 -9.27 29.29 -2.72
N GLU A 217 -10.21 28.39 -3.02
CA GLU A 217 -9.93 26.98 -3.30
C GLU A 217 -9.28 26.83 -4.68
N ASP A 218 -7.99 27.18 -4.79
CA ASP A 218 -7.22 26.84 -5.97
C ASP A 218 -6.98 25.33 -6.00
N PRO A 219 -7.29 24.61 -7.08
CA PRO A 219 -7.14 23.16 -7.09
C PRO A 219 -5.67 22.74 -6.90
N LEU A 220 -5.42 21.71 -6.09
CA LEU A 220 -4.08 21.18 -5.80
C LEU A 220 -3.28 20.93 -7.07
N ARG A 221 -2.06 21.45 -7.20
CA ARG A 221 -1.30 21.39 -8.46
C ARG A 221 -0.98 19.96 -8.93
N PHE A 222 -0.61 19.08 -7.98
CA PHE A 222 -0.11 17.74 -8.29
C PHE A 222 -1.04 16.60 -7.86
N MET A 223 -1.97 16.87 -6.93
CA MET A 223 -2.93 15.88 -6.44
C MET A 223 -4.26 16.00 -7.18
N ARG A 224 -4.25 15.64 -8.46
CA ARG A 224 -5.43 15.59 -9.33
C ARG A 224 -5.52 14.25 -10.03
N TYR A 225 -6.74 13.79 -10.24
CA TYR A 225 -6.98 12.67 -11.14
C TYR A 225 -6.62 13.08 -12.56
N SER A 226 -5.81 12.25 -13.22
CA SER A 226 -5.61 12.39 -14.66
C SER A 226 -6.90 12.02 -15.39
N SER A 227 -7.11 12.53 -16.61
CA SER A 227 -8.35 12.29 -17.37
C SER A 227 -8.64 10.81 -17.68
N TRP A 228 -7.61 9.96 -17.65
CA TRP A 228 -7.69 8.51 -17.86
C TRP A 228 -7.86 7.71 -16.56
N MET A 229 -7.74 8.36 -15.40
CA MET A 229 -7.94 7.71 -14.10
C MET A 229 -9.41 7.77 -13.70
N LYS A 230 -9.93 6.65 -13.19
CA LYS A 230 -11.20 6.66 -12.46
C LYS A 230 -10.96 7.29 -11.09
N PRO A 231 -11.76 8.28 -10.65
CA PRO A 231 -11.70 8.78 -9.29
C PRO A 231 -11.84 7.64 -8.29
N TYR A 232 -11.04 7.69 -7.22
CA TYR A 232 -11.18 6.74 -6.13
C TYR A 232 -12.48 7.04 -5.38
N ASP A 233 -13.24 6.00 -5.13
CA ASP A 233 -14.50 6.05 -4.39
C ASP A 233 -14.44 4.98 -3.30
N PRO A 234 -14.23 5.36 -2.03
CA PRO A 234 -14.13 4.42 -0.93
C PRO A 234 -15.44 3.66 -0.67
N ASP A 235 -16.57 4.18 -1.16
CA ASP A 235 -17.88 3.52 -1.05
C ASP A 235 -18.16 2.60 -2.24
N SER A 236 -17.33 2.65 -3.28
CA SER A 236 -17.46 1.71 -4.39
C SER A 236 -16.95 0.34 -3.98
N SER A 237 -17.82 -0.67 -4.05
CA SER A 237 -17.48 -2.09 -3.89
C SER A 237 -16.39 -2.58 -4.85
N ALA A 238 -16.09 -1.79 -5.89
CA ALA A 238 -15.01 -2.04 -6.84
C ALA A 238 -13.62 -1.64 -6.31
N SER A 239 -13.53 -0.94 -5.18
CA SER A 239 -12.25 -0.49 -4.59
C SER A 239 -11.88 -1.18 -3.28
N ALA A 240 -12.82 -1.92 -2.70
CA ALA A 240 -12.55 -2.84 -1.59
C ALA A 240 -11.64 -3.96 -2.11
N ASP A 241 -10.72 -4.41 -1.26
CA ASP A 241 -10.05 -5.69 -1.46
C ASP A 241 -11.11 -6.81 -1.57
N ILE A 242 -10.69 -8.05 -1.76
CA ILE A 242 -11.64 -9.17 -1.85
C ILE A 242 -12.35 -9.44 -0.52
N VAL A 243 -11.87 -8.92 0.61
CA VAL A 243 -12.51 -9.11 1.93
C VAL A 243 -13.51 -7.99 2.19
N ASP A 244 -14.75 -8.36 2.53
CA ASP A 244 -15.75 -7.43 3.00
C ASP A 244 -15.21 -6.67 4.23
N PRO A 245 -15.19 -5.32 4.23
CA PRO A 245 -14.70 -4.54 5.36
C PRO A 245 -15.38 -4.82 6.70
N THR A 246 -16.56 -5.44 6.68
CA THR A 246 -17.33 -5.80 7.88
C THR A 246 -17.10 -7.22 8.36
N ALA A 247 -16.42 -8.07 7.56
CA ALA A 247 -16.13 -9.45 7.95
C ALA A 247 -14.96 -9.50 8.94
N ALA A 248 -15.09 -10.32 9.99
CA ALA A 248 -14.04 -10.62 10.96
C ALA A 248 -13.00 -11.61 10.40
N VAL A 249 -12.61 -11.42 9.12
CA VAL A 249 -11.72 -12.30 8.38
C VAL A 249 -10.53 -11.51 7.85
N ARG A 250 -9.34 -12.09 7.94
CA ARG A 250 -8.09 -11.53 7.41
C ARG A 250 -7.32 -12.56 6.60
N LEU A 251 -6.61 -12.07 5.58
CA LEU A 251 -5.76 -12.90 4.73
C LEU A 251 -4.41 -13.14 5.44
N GLY A 252 -3.99 -14.41 5.53
CA GLY A 252 -2.67 -14.81 6.00
C GLY A 252 -1.68 -14.99 4.84
N ASP A 253 -0.83 -16.01 4.91
CA ASP A 253 0.14 -16.31 3.86
C ASP A 253 -0.51 -16.96 2.62
N GLY A 254 0.21 -17.01 1.49
CA GLY A 254 -0.22 -17.71 0.27
C GLY A 254 -1.18 -16.94 -0.65
N TRP A 255 -1.53 -15.69 -0.32
CA TRP A 255 -2.31 -14.81 -1.21
C TRP A 255 -1.40 -14.00 -2.12
N TYR A 256 -1.72 -13.98 -3.42
CA TYR A 256 -1.07 -13.09 -4.36
C TYR A 256 -1.62 -11.65 -4.28
N PRO A 257 -0.95 -10.68 -4.92
CA PRO A 257 -1.44 -9.32 -5.07
C PRO A 257 -2.91 -9.23 -5.51
N PHE A 258 -3.59 -8.18 -5.03
CA PHE A 258 -4.88 -7.75 -5.56
C PHE A 258 -4.72 -7.36 -7.02
N GLU A 259 -5.61 -7.88 -7.87
CA GLU A 259 -5.59 -7.71 -9.31
C GLU A 259 -6.94 -7.20 -9.80
N THR A 260 -6.90 -6.53 -10.96
CA THR A 260 -8.10 -6.15 -11.70
C THR A 260 -7.94 -6.59 -13.14
N TYR A 261 -8.87 -7.40 -13.63
CA TYR A 261 -8.89 -7.86 -15.02
C TYR A 261 -10.33 -7.95 -15.51
N ALA A 262 -10.58 -7.47 -16.74
CA ALA A 262 -11.90 -7.43 -17.36
C ALA A 262 -13.01 -6.81 -16.47
N GLY A 263 -12.66 -5.80 -15.66
CA GLY A 263 -13.59 -5.11 -14.76
C GLY A 263 -13.92 -5.87 -13.47
N GLN A 264 -13.30 -7.03 -13.23
CA GLN A 264 -13.42 -7.78 -11.98
C GLN A 264 -12.17 -7.60 -11.13
N THR A 265 -12.35 -7.55 -9.82
CA THR A 265 -11.30 -7.50 -8.81
C THR A 265 -11.18 -8.85 -8.12
N PHE A 266 -9.95 -9.31 -7.90
CA PHE A 266 -9.70 -10.60 -7.26
C PHE A 266 -8.28 -10.70 -6.71
N ARG A 267 -8.00 -11.75 -5.94
CA ARG A 267 -6.64 -12.21 -5.65
C ARG A 267 -6.48 -13.63 -6.13
N TRP A 268 -5.34 -13.92 -6.74
CA TRP A 268 -4.93 -15.30 -6.96
C TRP A 268 -4.53 -15.95 -5.64
N VAL A 269 -4.74 -17.25 -5.54
CA VAL A 269 -4.47 -18.05 -4.35
C VAL A 269 -3.42 -19.12 -4.68
N ASN A 270 -2.33 -19.14 -3.91
CA ASN A 270 -1.34 -20.22 -3.96
C ASN A 270 -1.84 -21.43 -3.16
N ASN A 271 -1.17 -22.57 -3.28
CA ASN A 271 -1.49 -23.72 -2.42
C ASN A 271 -1.27 -23.37 -0.95
N ASP A 272 -2.16 -23.86 -0.08
CA ASP A 272 -2.12 -23.69 1.37
C ASP A 272 -2.25 -22.22 1.83
N ALA A 273 -2.92 -21.38 1.04
CA ALA A 273 -3.18 -20.01 1.43
C ALA A 273 -4.05 -19.94 2.69
N GLU A 274 -3.76 -18.99 3.57
CA GLU A 274 -4.33 -18.95 4.90
C GLU A 274 -5.47 -17.94 5.00
N LEU A 275 -6.59 -18.36 5.57
CA LEU A 275 -7.61 -17.47 6.10
C LEU A 275 -7.51 -17.47 7.61
N VAL A 276 -7.57 -16.30 8.21
CA VAL A 276 -7.69 -16.19 9.67
C VAL A 276 -9.00 -15.50 9.98
N ALA A 277 -9.80 -16.12 10.81
CA ALA A 277 -11.11 -15.63 11.20
C ALA A 277 -11.18 -15.51 12.71
N ASP A 278 -11.77 -14.44 13.21
CA ASP A 278 -12.07 -14.30 14.62
C ASP A 278 -13.51 -14.76 14.83
N GLY A 279 -13.74 -15.68 15.76
CA GLY A 279 -15.08 -16.17 16.04
C GLY A 279 -15.86 -15.14 16.86
N SER A 280 -17.12 -14.93 16.51
CA SER A 280 -18.01 -14.07 17.29
C SER A 280 -18.52 -14.71 18.58
N GLU A 281 -18.76 -13.85 19.58
CA GLU A 281 -19.50 -14.21 20.79
C GLU A 281 -20.99 -14.49 20.51
N GLN A 282 -21.50 -14.07 19.34
CA GLN A 282 -22.92 -14.12 18.99
C GLN A 282 -23.35 -15.46 18.37
N GLY A 283 -22.41 -16.36 18.02
CA GLY A 283 -22.72 -17.68 17.49
C GLY A 283 -21.70 -18.19 16.48
N ALA A 284 -22.04 -19.29 15.80
CA ALA A 284 -21.26 -19.77 14.68
C ALA A 284 -21.43 -18.84 13.48
N GLU A 285 -20.33 -18.47 12.84
CA GLU A 285 -20.32 -17.62 11.65
C GLU A 285 -19.97 -18.43 10.40
N VAL A 286 -20.43 -17.97 9.25
CA VAL A 286 -20.15 -18.61 7.97
C VAL A 286 -19.36 -17.65 7.09
N ILE A 287 -18.15 -18.04 6.74
CA ILE A 287 -17.30 -17.31 5.78
C ILE A 287 -17.64 -17.82 4.38
N ASN A 288 -18.07 -16.92 3.51
CA ASN A 288 -18.39 -17.22 2.12
C ASN A 288 -17.29 -16.71 1.20
N LEU A 289 -16.67 -17.61 0.44
CA LEU A 289 -15.68 -17.30 -0.58
C LEU A 289 -16.29 -17.44 -1.97
N GLN A 290 -16.47 -16.34 -2.68
CA GLN A 290 -16.76 -16.35 -4.10
C GLN A 290 -15.47 -16.54 -4.89
N LEU A 291 -15.32 -17.68 -5.55
CA LEU A 291 -14.08 -18.09 -6.20
C LEU A 291 -14.31 -18.75 -7.55
N GLU A 292 -13.27 -18.82 -8.36
CA GLU A 292 -13.26 -19.52 -9.65
C GLU A 292 -11.91 -20.22 -9.86
N PRO A 293 -11.89 -21.43 -10.44
CA PRO A 293 -10.65 -22.15 -10.75
C PRO A 293 -9.71 -21.36 -11.66
N GLY A 294 -8.41 -21.56 -11.48
CA GLY A 294 -7.42 -21.13 -12.47
C GLY A 294 -7.50 -21.97 -13.74
N ALA A 295 -6.66 -21.62 -14.73
CA ALA A 295 -6.58 -22.36 -15.97
C ALA A 295 -6.09 -23.81 -15.71
N ARG A 296 -6.96 -24.79 -15.96
CA ARG A 296 -6.68 -26.22 -15.81
C ARG A 296 -6.78 -26.95 -17.14
N PRO A 297 -5.95 -27.97 -17.40
CA PRO A 297 -6.13 -28.85 -18.56
C PRO A 297 -7.50 -29.56 -18.52
N ASP A 298 -8.10 -29.74 -19.68
CA ASP A 298 -9.29 -30.58 -19.90
C ASP A 298 -10.52 -30.25 -19.03
N ASP A 299 -10.69 -28.98 -18.64
CA ASP A 299 -11.81 -28.49 -17.80
C ASP A 299 -12.00 -29.28 -16.49
N GLN A 300 -10.92 -29.84 -15.94
CA GLN A 300 -11.00 -30.60 -14.69
C GLN A 300 -11.40 -29.71 -13.52
N PRO A 301 -12.33 -30.15 -12.65
CA PRO A 301 -12.72 -29.40 -11.47
C PRO A 301 -11.54 -29.20 -10.53
N LEU A 302 -11.48 -28.02 -9.91
CA LEU A 302 -10.62 -27.76 -8.76
C LEU A 302 -11.17 -28.54 -7.57
N LYS A 303 -10.34 -29.41 -6.99
CA LYS A 303 -10.59 -29.98 -5.67
C LYS A 303 -9.96 -29.07 -4.61
N LEU A 304 -10.79 -28.49 -3.77
CA LEU A 304 -10.39 -27.58 -2.70
C LEU A 304 -10.74 -28.21 -1.36
N GLU A 305 -9.73 -28.43 -0.54
CA GLU A 305 -9.88 -28.79 0.87
C GLU A 305 -9.66 -27.56 1.74
N VAL A 306 -10.52 -27.40 2.74
CA VAL A 306 -10.36 -26.40 3.79
C VAL A 306 -9.85 -27.12 5.02
N LEU A 307 -8.61 -26.83 5.41
CA LEU A 307 -7.93 -27.47 6.52
C LEU A 307 -7.94 -26.57 7.74
N ALA A 308 -8.43 -27.07 8.87
CA ALA A 308 -8.26 -26.47 10.19
C ALA A 308 -6.85 -26.75 10.76
N PRO A 309 -6.50 -26.21 11.95
CA PRO A 309 -5.23 -26.53 12.60
C PRO A 309 -5.04 -28.05 12.77
N HIS A 310 -3.80 -28.51 12.63
CA HIS A 310 -3.42 -29.95 12.62
C HIS A 310 -3.91 -30.73 11.40
N ASP A 311 -3.98 -30.09 10.23
CA ASP A 311 -4.34 -30.72 8.94
C ASP A 311 -5.72 -31.40 8.92
N ARG A 312 -6.63 -31.00 9.81
CA ARG A 312 -7.99 -31.56 9.85
C ARG A 312 -8.84 -30.94 8.75
N VAL A 313 -9.26 -31.75 7.78
CA VAL A 313 -10.24 -31.34 6.75
C VAL A 313 -11.56 -30.97 7.43
N VAL A 314 -12.02 -29.75 7.23
CA VAL A 314 -13.31 -29.23 7.70
C VAL A 314 -14.28 -28.92 6.56
N GLY A 315 -13.81 -28.94 5.31
CA GLY A 315 -14.65 -28.85 4.12
C GLY A 315 -13.91 -29.35 2.88
N GLU A 316 -14.63 -29.94 1.95
CA GLU A 316 -14.12 -30.42 0.67
C GLU A 316 -15.08 -29.97 -0.44
N TYR A 317 -14.53 -29.37 -1.50
CA TYR A 317 -15.30 -28.73 -2.57
C TYR A 317 -14.76 -29.12 -3.93
N GLN A 318 -15.67 -29.40 -4.87
CA GLN A 318 -15.35 -29.52 -6.30
C GLN A 318 -15.89 -28.30 -7.04
N VAL A 319 -14.98 -27.53 -7.61
CA VAL A 319 -15.28 -26.23 -8.21
C VAL A 319 -14.91 -26.29 -9.70
N SER A 320 -15.91 -26.33 -10.57
CA SER A 320 -15.70 -26.33 -12.03
C SER A 320 -15.82 -24.94 -12.66
N ARG A 321 -16.43 -23.98 -11.95
CA ARG A 321 -16.74 -22.62 -12.42
C ARG A 321 -16.83 -21.67 -11.24
N ALA A 322 -17.05 -20.39 -11.52
CA ALA A 322 -17.33 -19.40 -10.48
C ALA A 322 -18.47 -19.88 -9.54
N SER A 323 -18.16 -20.03 -8.25
CA SER A 323 -19.08 -20.52 -7.22
C SER A 323 -18.74 -19.94 -5.85
N THR A 324 -19.64 -20.10 -4.89
CA THR A 324 -19.42 -19.73 -3.49
C THR A 324 -19.13 -20.98 -2.66
N VAL A 325 -18.06 -20.93 -1.87
CA VAL A 325 -17.68 -21.94 -0.88
C VAL A 325 -17.92 -21.36 0.51
N SER A 326 -18.56 -22.12 1.40
CA SER A 326 -18.94 -21.65 2.75
C SER A 326 -18.17 -22.41 3.82
N ILE A 327 -17.50 -21.71 4.73
CA ILE A 327 -16.67 -22.29 5.80
C ILE A 327 -17.30 -21.90 7.14
N GLU A 328 -17.61 -22.90 7.96
CA GLU A 328 -18.12 -22.67 9.31
C GLU A 328 -16.98 -22.30 10.27
N VAL A 329 -17.18 -21.21 11.00
CA VAL A 329 -16.31 -20.73 12.07
C VAL A 329 -16.88 -21.20 13.41
N PRO A 330 -16.13 -22.02 14.18
CA PRO A 330 -16.56 -22.43 15.51
C PRO A 330 -16.85 -21.22 16.40
N ALA A 331 -18.01 -21.23 17.06
CA ALA A 331 -18.36 -20.24 18.06
C ALA A 331 -17.28 -20.20 19.17
N SER A 332 -16.99 -19.01 19.69
CA SER A 332 -16.02 -18.79 20.77
C SER A 332 -14.54 -19.02 20.43
N ALA A 333 -14.16 -19.14 19.15
CA ALA A 333 -12.75 -19.08 18.76
C ALA A 333 -12.23 -17.64 18.82
N THR A 334 -11.19 -17.36 19.58
CA THR A 334 -10.57 -16.02 19.58
C THR A 334 -9.81 -15.72 18.30
N GLU A 335 -9.30 -16.77 17.64
CA GLU A 335 -8.66 -16.74 16.33
C GLU A 335 -8.68 -18.18 15.78
N PHE A 336 -9.09 -18.35 14.53
CA PHE A 336 -9.10 -19.64 13.85
C PHE A 336 -8.44 -19.52 12.48
N ARG A 337 -7.43 -20.37 12.22
CA ARG A 337 -6.67 -20.37 10.97
C ARG A 337 -7.05 -21.55 10.10
N TYR A 338 -7.53 -21.25 8.89
CA TYR A 338 -7.80 -22.22 7.84
C TYR A 338 -6.72 -22.16 6.78
N ARG A 339 -6.36 -23.30 6.20
CA ARG A 339 -5.59 -23.39 4.95
C ARG A 339 -6.47 -23.86 3.82
N LEU A 340 -6.37 -23.18 2.68
CA LEU A 340 -7.02 -23.52 1.43
C LEU A 340 -6.07 -24.42 0.62
N HIS A 341 -6.25 -25.73 0.74
CA HIS A 341 -5.40 -26.74 0.14
C HIS A 341 -5.98 -27.25 -1.18
N VAL A 342 -5.13 -27.39 -2.20
CA VAL A 342 -5.49 -27.90 -3.52
C VAL A 342 -4.66 -29.15 -3.79
N GLU A 343 -5.32 -30.30 -3.79
CA GLU A 343 -4.68 -31.62 -4.02
C GLU A 343 -3.92 -31.63 -5.36
N ASP A 344 -4.60 -31.18 -6.41
CA ASP A 344 -4.08 -31.17 -7.79
C ASP A 344 -3.66 -29.74 -8.19
N SER A 345 -2.64 -29.21 -7.53
CA SER A 345 -2.10 -27.86 -7.77
C SER A 345 -1.54 -27.70 -9.19
N VAL A 346 -1.75 -26.54 -9.82
CA VAL A 346 -1.33 -26.27 -11.20
C VAL A 346 0.11 -25.78 -11.24
N ALA A 347 0.95 -26.39 -12.08
CA ALA A 347 2.32 -25.94 -12.25
C ALA A 347 2.38 -24.52 -12.85
N PRO A 348 3.33 -23.67 -12.42
CA PRO A 348 3.60 -22.39 -13.05
C PRO A 348 3.86 -22.52 -14.56
N THR A 349 3.51 -21.47 -15.31
CA THR A 349 3.74 -21.44 -16.76
C THR A 349 4.96 -20.59 -17.10
N ALA A 350 5.46 -20.70 -18.33
CA ALA A 350 6.52 -19.80 -18.80
C ALA A 350 6.07 -18.33 -18.87
N ALA A 351 4.76 -18.08 -19.02
CA ALA A 351 4.19 -16.74 -19.11
C ALA A 351 3.96 -16.09 -17.73
N ASP A 352 3.61 -16.90 -16.72
CA ASP A 352 3.44 -16.46 -15.33
C ASP A 352 4.09 -17.47 -14.38
N PRO A 353 5.15 -17.09 -13.63
CA PRO A 353 5.89 -17.99 -12.75
C PRO A 353 5.14 -18.32 -11.45
N ARG A 354 3.92 -17.82 -11.26
CA ARG A 354 3.08 -18.08 -10.09
C ARG A 354 2.26 -19.36 -10.27
N THR A 355 1.94 -19.99 -9.14
CA THR A 355 1.00 -21.12 -9.06
C THR A 355 -0.41 -20.55 -8.92
N LEU A 356 -1.11 -20.37 -10.03
CA LEU A 356 -2.42 -19.73 -10.08
C LEU A 356 -3.55 -20.76 -9.89
N ASN A 357 -3.68 -21.32 -8.68
CA ASN A 357 -4.62 -22.43 -8.45
C ASN A 357 -6.08 -22.03 -8.65
N PHE A 358 -6.48 -20.91 -8.07
CA PHE A 358 -7.80 -20.29 -8.22
C PHE A 358 -7.73 -18.83 -7.82
N ARG A 359 -8.77 -18.08 -8.18
CA ARG A 359 -8.93 -16.67 -7.79
C ARG A 359 -10.18 -16.50 -6.94
N VAL A 360 -10.08 -15.63 -5.95
CA VAL A 360 -11.19 -15.25 -5.07
C VAL A 360 -11.58 -13.82 -5.39
N PHE A 361 -12.85 -13.58 -5.63
CA PHE A 361 -13.42 -12.27 -5.96
C PHE A 361 -13.95 -11.56 -4.72
N HIS A 362 -14.52 -12.32 -3.80
CA HIS A 362 -15.15 -11.76 -2.61
C HIS A 362 -15.13 -12.77 -1.45
N ILE A 363 -14.92 -12.25 -0.24
CA ILE A 363 -14.98 -12.95 1.03
C ILE A 363 -15.93 -12.14 1.91
N SER A 364 -17.01 -12.77 2.35
CA SER A 364 -18.01 -12.15 3.21
C SER A 364 -18.30 -13.07 4.39
N GLU A 365 -18.89 -12.51 5.42
CA GLU A 365 -19.33 -13.23 6.60
C GLU A 365 -20.85 -13.10 6.73
N THR A 366 -21.50 -14.20 7.05
CA THR A 366 -22.93 -14.22 7.36
C THR A 366 -23.14 -14.89 8.71
N THR A 367 -23.88 -14.21 9.58
CA THR A 367 -24.51 -14.84 10.72
C THR A 367 -25.68 -15.69 10.21
N PRO A 368 -25.79 -16.97 10.60
CA PRO A 368 -26.85 -17.88 10.14
C PRO A 368 -28.27 -17.44 10.52
#